data_AF-A0A1F8V802-F1
#
_entry.id   AF-A0A1F8V802-F1
#
_cell.length_a   1.000
_cell.length_b   1.000
_cell.length_c   1.000
_cell.angle_alpha   90.00
_cell.angle_beta   90.00
_cell.angle_gamma   90.00
#
_symmetry.space_group_name_H-M   'P 1'
#
loop_
_entity.id
_entity.type
_entity.pdbx_description
1 polymer ?
#
loop_
_entity_poly.entity_id
_entity_poly.type
_entity_poly.pdbx_seq_one_letter_code
_entity_poly.pdbx_strand_id
1 'polypeptide(L)'
;MSEPLYKHSYEYAVENNEIEKWRTNRKADKECKAGIEKILSERFDGMHLDKDIAVDLCKEYGIDRVGWVLANTVMNQLWDGRFRQENKIWANSYDVPTDKNERSYEYSVSSHPEIVNGLINQYKKYCDSICYTEDDEHEQNEDGGMS
;
A
#
# COMPACT_ATOMS: atom_id res chain seq x y z
N MET A 1 4.23 2.41 15.83
CA MET A 1 2.85 2.50 15.31
C MET A 1 2.92 3.34 14.06
N SER A 2 2.41 2.83 12.93
CA SER A 2 2.38 3.57 11.66
C SER A 2 1.47 4.79 11.78
N GLU A 3 1.86 5.92 11.20
CA GLU A 3 1.01 7.12 11.15
C GLU A 3 -0.27 6.80 10.35
N PRO A 4 -1.48 7.13 10.85
CA PRO A 4 -2.73 6.91 10.12
C PRO A 4 -2.72 7.57 8.74
N LEU A 5 -3.37 6.98 7.74
CA LEU A 5 -3.40 7.56 6.40
C LEU A 5 -4.22 8.85 6.33
N TYR A 6 -3.70 9.84 5.61
CA TYR A 6 -4.44 11.04 5.24
C TYR A 6 -4.97 10.90 3.81
N LYS A 7 -6.24 10.52 3.67
CA LYS A 7 -6.86 10.19 2.37
C LYS A 7 -7.48 11.39 1.64
N HIS A 8 -7.56 12.55 2.29
CA HIS A 8 -8.17 13.74 1.71
C HIS A 8 -7.21 14.51 0.80
N SER A 9 -7.79 15.32 -0.09
CA SER A 9 -7.06 16.17 -1.02
C SER A 9 -6.23 17.25 -0.31
N TYR A 10 -5.27 17.82 -1.03
CA TYR A 10 -4.53 19.00 -0.56
C TYR A 10 -5.48 20.18 -0.36
N GLU A 11 -6.43 20.41 -1.28
CA GLU A 11 -7.42 21.48 -1.13
C GLU A 11 -8.26 21.31 0.15
N TYR A 12 -8.72 20.08 0.44
CA TYR A 12 -9.42 19.80 1.69
C TYR A 12 -8.55 20.12 2.91
N ALA A 13 -7.26 19.77 2.87
CA ALA A 13 -6.33 20.08 3.94
C ALA A 13 -6.15 21.60 4.15
N VAL A 14 -6.16 22.38 3.07
CA VAL A 14 -6.12 23.84 3.15
C VAL A 14 -7.41 24.39 3.76
N GLU A 15 -8.56 23.96 3.28
CA GLU A 15 -9.89 24.42 3.74
C GLU A 15 -10.13 24.11 5.22
N ASN A 16 -9.62 22.98 5.71
CA ASN A 16 -9.83 22.52 7.08
C ASN A 16 -8.65 22.82 8.02
N ASN A 17 -7.65 23.61 7.60
CA ASN A 17 -6.43 23.91 8.37
C ASN A 17 -5.64 22.65 8.81
N GLU A 18 -5.63 21.60 7.97
CA GLU A 18 -4.97 20.32 8.23
C GLU A 18 -3.68 20.12 7.40
N ILE A 19 -3.13 21.19 6.83
CA ILE A 19 -1.96 21.16 5.93
C ILE A 19 -0.77 20.40 6.53
N GLU A 20 -0.48 20.58 7.82
CA GLU A 20 0.64 19.89 8.47
C GLU A 20 0.42 18.38 8.62
N LYS A 21 -0.84 17.95 8.83
CA LYS A 21 -1.19 16.53 8.81
C LYS A 21 -0.98 15.96 7.42
N TRP A 22 -1.47 16.64 6.39
CA TRP A 22 -1.26 16.25 4.99
C TRP A 22 0.23 16.16 4.63
N ARG A 23 1.04 17.15 5.03
CA ARG A 23 2.49 17.17 4.75
C ARG A 23 3.22 16.02 5.42
N THR A 24 2.93 15.79 6.70
CA THR A 24 3.52 14.68 7.47
C THR A 24 3.15 13.34 6.85
N ASN A 25 1.88 13.13 6.50
CA ASN A 25 1.45 11.91 5.85
C ASN A 25 2.11 11.72 4.49
N ARG A 26 2.18 12.78 3.71
CA ARG A 26 2.78 12.73 2.37
C ARG A 26 4.27 12.42 2.42
N LYS A 27 4.96 12.87 3.47
CA LYS A 27 6.34 12.48 3.74
C LYS A 27 6.45 10.97 4.01
N ALA A 28 5.58 10.43 4.86
CA ALA A 28 5.56 9.00 5.16
C ALA A 28 5.19 8.13 3.94
N ASP A 29 4.33 8.62 3.02
CA ASP A 29 4.06 7.93 1.75
C ASP A 29 5.30 7.86 0.86
N LYS A 30 6.07 8.96 0.79
CA LYS A 30 7.34 9.01 0.04
C LYS A 30 8.41 8.10 0.66
N GLU A 31 8.47 8.04 1.99
CA GLU A 31 9.37 7.12 2.70
C GLU A 31 9.00 5.66 2.41
N CYS A 32 7.71 5.31 2.47
CA CYS A 32 7.23 3.98 2.09
C CYS A 32 7.54 3.64 0.64
N LYS A 33 7.33 4.57 -0.30
CA LYS A 33 7.75 4.39 -1.71
C LYS A 33 9.25 4.09 -1.79
N ALA A 34 10.09 4.89 -1.13
CA ALA A 34 11.54 4.73 -1.18
C ALA A 34 11.97 3.37 -0.61
N GLY A 35 11.32 2.91 0.47
CA GLY A 35 11.51 1.57 1.02
C GLY A 35 11.15 0.47 0.03
N ILE A 36 10.01 0.60 -0.66
CA ILE A 36 9.61 -0.33 -1.73
C ILE A 36 10.64 -0.35 -2.87
N GLU A 37 11.04 0.82 -3.39
CA GLU A 37 12.03 0.89 -4.48
C GLU A 37 13.36 0.27 -4.08
N LYS A 38 13.82 0.54 -2.84
CA LYS A 38 15.05 -0.03 -2.30
C LYS A 38 14.97 -1.55 -2.21
N ILE A 39 13.94 -2.10 -1.56
CA ILE A 39 13.84 -3.54 -1.37
C ILE A 39 13.65 -4.28 -2.69
N LEU A 40 12.92 -3.70 -3.65
CA LEU A 40 12.82 -4.24 -5.01
C LEU A 40 14.17 -4.26 -5.72
N SER A 41 14.99 -3.21 -5.56
CA SER A 41 16.32 -3.17 -6.17
C SER A 41 17.31 -4.16 -5.55
N GLU A 42 17.16 -4.46 -4.26
CA GLU A 42 18.04 -5.35 -3.51
C GLU A 42 17.65 -6.83 -3.65
N ARG A 43 16.36 -7.12 -3.82
CA ARG A 43 15.78 -8.48 -3.70
C ARG A 43 15.02 -8.96 -4.95
N PHE A 44 15.39 -8.41 -6.11
CA PHE A 44 14.93 -8.89 -7.41
C PHE A 44 16.15 -9.40 -8.20
N ASP A 45 16.17 -10.70 -8.50
CA ASP A 45 17.32 -11.35 -9.17
C ASP A 45 17.32 -11.21 -10.71
N GLY A 46 16.37 -10.43 -11.26
CA GLY A 46 16.13 -10.28 -12.69
C GLY A 46 15.03 -11.19 -13.24
N MET A 47 14.63 -12.23 -12.50
CA MET A 47 13.56 -13.16 -12.89
C MET A 47 12.50 -13.34 -11.80
N HIS A 48 12.89 -13.37 -10.53
CA HIS A 48 12.03 -13.62 -9.39
C HIS A 48 12.17 -12.52 -8.34
N LEU A 49 11.03 -12.19 -7.76
CA LEU A 49 10.96 -11.37 -6.56
C LEU A 49 11.06 -12.29 -5.34
N ASP A 50 11.96 -11.99 -4.41
CA ASP A 50 12.07 -12.77 -3.17
C ASP A 50 10.73 -12.93 -2.47
N LYS A 51 10.57 -14.04 -1.76
CA LYS A 51 9.43 -14.25 -0.87
C LYS A 51 9.53 -13.29 0.32
N ASP A 52 8.38 -12.94 0.87
CA ASP A 52 8.21 -12.16 2.11
C ASP A 52 8.57 -10.67 2.04
N ILE A 53 8.92 -10.12 0.87
CA ILE A 53 9.17 -8.68 0.72
C ILE A 53 7.96 -7.86 1.19
N ALA A 54 6.75 -8.29 0.87
CA ALA A 54 5.53 -7.61 1.31
C ALA A 54 5.37 -7.64 2.84
N VAL A 55 5.78 -8.72 3.50
CA VAL A 55 5.73 -8.86 4.96
C VAL A 55 6.67 -7.86 5.61
N ASP A 56 7.91 -7.78 5.14
CA ASP A 56 8.93 -6.86 5.66
C ASP A 56 8.49 -5.40 5.50
N LEU A 57 7.97 -5.03 4.33
CA LEU A 57 7.40 -3.70 4.08
C LEU A 57 6.22 -3.40 5.02
N CYS A 58 5.29 -4.34 5.20
CA CYS A 58 4.13 -4.12 6.06
C CYS A 58 4.52 -4.00 7.53
N LYS A 59 5.55 -4.72 7.99
CA LYS A 59 6.10 -4.56 9.35
C LYS A 59 6.73 -3.18 9.56
N GLU A 60 7.42 -2.65 8.54
CA GLU A 60 8.13 -1.38 8.63
C GLU A 60 7.20 -0.18 8.48
N TYR A 61 6.32 -0.18 7.47
CA TYR A 61 5.49 0.98 7.10
C TYR A 61 4.01 0.84 7.47
N GLY A 62 3.57 -0.36 7.85
CA GLY A 62 2.16 -0.69 8.12
C GLY A 62 1.42 -1.14 6.86
N ILE A 63 0.48 -2.08 7.04
CA ILE A 63 -0.30 -2.71 5.97
C ILE A 63 -1.02 -1.66 5.12
N ASP A 64 -1.81 -0.79 5.77
CA ASP A 64 -2.60 0.23 5.09
C ASP A 64 -1.75 1.13 4.17
N ARG A 65 -0.59 1.56 4.65
CA ARG A 65 0.29 2.47 3.91
C ARG A 65 0.96 1.80 2.73
N VAL A 66 1.42 0.55 2.91
CA VAL A 66 1.96 -0.24 1.80
C VAL A 66 0.90 -0.45 0.72
N GLY A 67 -0.32 -0.84 1.11
CA GLY A 67 -1.46 -0.98 0.20
C GLY A 67 -1.76 0.32 -0.54
N TRP A 68 -1.82 1.44 0.17
CA TRP A 68 -2.07 2.77 -0.39
C TRP A 68 -1.04 3.18 -1.44
N VAL A 69 0.25 3.04 -1.15
CA VAL A 69 1.33 3.40 -2.09
C VAL A 69 1.33 2.49 -3.33
N LEU A 70 1.07 1.19 -3.15
CA LEU A 70 0.95 0.25 -4.27
C LEU A 70 -0.27 0.57 -5.14
N ALA A 71 -1.43 0.83 -4.55
CA ALA A 71 -2.63 1.23 -5.28
C ALA A 71 -2.41 2.55 -6.04
N ASN A 72 -1.84 3.55 -5.38
CA ASN A 72 -1.44 4.83 -5.99
C ASN A 72 -0.52 4.64 -7.21
N THR A 73 0.43 3.71 -7.10
CA THR A 73 1.37 3.38 -8.17
C THR A 73 0.63 2.88 -9.41
N VAL A 74 -0.29 1.92 -9.25
CA VAL A 74 -1.10 1.38 -10.34
C VAL A 74 -1.92 2.49 -10.99
N MET A 75 -2.62 3.31 -10.19
CA MET A 75 -3.51 4.36 -10.70
C MET A 75 -2.76 5.44 -11.48
N ASN A 76 -1.56 5.84 -11.03
CA ASN A 76 -0.71 6.82 -11.74
C ASN A 76 -0.06 6.26 -13.02
N GLN A 77 -0.02 4.94 -13.19
CA GLN A 77 0.70 4.27 -14.27
C GLN A 77 -0.21 3.43 -15.17
N LEU A 78 -1.54 3.63 -15.12
CA LEU A 78 -2.50 2.89 -15.98
C LEU A 78 -2.18 3.01 -17.48
N TRP A 79 -1.59 4.14 -17.89
CA TRP A 79 -1.18 4.41 -19.28
C TRP A 79 -0.14 3.43 -19.82
N ASP A 80 0.63 2.78 -18.94
CA ASP A 80 1.66 1.82 -19.31
C ASP A 80 1.10 0.51 -19.87
N GLY A 81 -0.11 0.13 -19.44
CA GLY A 81 -0.84 -1.03 -19.95
C GLY A 81 -0.43 -2.39 -19.38
N ARG A 82 0.75 -2.52 -18.75
CA ARG A 82 1.26 -3.82 -18.23
C ARG A 82 0.69 -4.25 -16.88
N PHE A 83 -0.02 -3.37 -16.15
CA PHE A 83 -0.72 -3.80 -14.93
C PHE A 83 -1.85 -4.79 -15.24
N ARG A 84 -1.92 -5.88 -14.46
CA ARG A 84 -2.94 -6.93 -14.60
C ARG A 84 -4.32 -6.38 -14.22
N GLN A 85 -5.37 -6.88 -14.87
CA GLN A 85 -6.73 -6.39 -14.66
C GLN A 85 -7.19 -6.53 -13.20
N GLU A 86 -6.85 -7.64 -12.54
CA GLU A 86 -7.13 -7.86 -11.13
C GLU A 86 -6.49 -6.81 -10.20
N ASN A 87 -5.26 -6.38 -10.52
CA ASN A 87 -4.52 -5.39 -9.74
C ASN A 87 -5.03 -3.98 -10.02
N LYS A 88 -5.53 -3.70 -11.23
CA LYS A 88 -6.23 -2.44 -11.54
C LYS A 88 -7.52 -2.30 -10.75
N ILE A 89 -8.34 -3.36 -10.72
CA ILE A 89 -9.60 -3.38 -9.95
C ILE A 89 -9.32 -3.22 -8.45
N TRP A 90 -8.34 -3.98 -7.94
CA TRP A 90 -7.91 -3.86 -6.55
C TRP A 90 -7.41 -2.45 -6.21
N ALA A 91 -6.55 -1.85 -7.03
CA ALA A 91 -6.03 -0.51 -6.79
C ALA A 91 -7.14 0.55 -6.83
N ASN A 92 -8.13 0.39 -7.73
CA ASN A 92 -9.26 1.31 -7.82
C ASN A 92 -10.14 1.30 -6.54
N SER A 93 -10.12 0.23 -5.74
CA SER A 93 -10.89 0.17 -4.48
C SER A 93 -10.35 1.07 -3.37
N TYR A 94 -9.15 1.65 -3.53
CA TYR A 94 -8.55 2.56 -2.55
C TYR A 94 -8.99 4.02 -2.73
N ASP A 95 -9.67 4.35 -3.83
CA ASP A 95 -10.10 5.73 -4.16
C ASP A 95 -8.96 6.76 -4.06
N VAL A 96 -7.76 6.38 -4.52
CA VAL A 96 -6.59 7.26 -4.44
C VAL A 96 -6.78 8.51 -5.31
N PRO A 97 -6.61 9.73 -4.75
CA PRO A 97 -6.69 10.96 -5.54
C PRO A 97 -5.55 11.04 -6.57
N THR A 98 -5.88 10.98 -7.87
CA THR A 98 -4.90 11.05 -8.97
C THR A 98 -4.89 12.38 -9.73
N ASP A 99 -5.63 13.38 -9.27
CA ASP A 99 -5.61 14.71 -9.88
C ASP A 99 -4.21 15.33 -9.82
N LYS A 100 -3.85 16.13 -10.83
CA LYS A 100 -2.50 16.73 -10.92
C LYS A 100 -2.15 17.59 -9.70
N ASN A 101 -3.14 18.27 -9.14
CA ASN A 101 -2.96 19.10 -7.94
C ASN A 101 -2.60 18.26 -6.71
N GLU A 102 -3.04 17.00 -6.69
CA GLU A 102 -2.77 16.09 -5.60
C GLU A 102 -1.35 15.58 -5.58
N ARG A 103 -0.56 15.76 -6.65
CA ARG A 103 0.85 15.34 -6.71
C ARG A 103 1.08 13.89 -6.27
N SER A 104 0.10 13.01 -6.52
CA SER A 104 0.18 11.62 -6.06
C SER A 104 1.23 10.80 -6.82
N TYR A 105 1.64 11.28 -8.00
CA TYR A 105 2.81 10.79 -8.73
C TYR A 105 4.12 10.83 -7.90
N GLU A 106 4.24 11.71 -6.91
CA GLU A 106 5.48 11.84 -6.11
C GLU A 106 5.79 10.59 -5.29
N TYR A 107 4.74 9.85 -4.88
CA TYR A 107 4.84 8.58 -4.17
C TYR A 107 4.36 7.39 -5.03
N SER A 108 4.43 7.52 -6.36
CA SER A 108 4.32 6.38 -7.29
C SER A 108 5.68 5.68 -7.42
N VAL A 109 5.71 4.35 -7.24
CA VAL A 109 6.92 3.52 -7.29
C VAL A 109 7.45 3.45 -8.73
N SER A 110 8.71 3.84 -8.91
CA SER A 110 9.42 3.83 -10.19
C SER A 110 10.09 2.48 -10.44
N SER A 111 9.29 1.43 -10.62
CA SER A 111 9.76 0.08 -10.98
C SER A 111 8.98 -0.48 -12.16
N HIS A 112 9.46 -1.57 -12.76
CA HIS A 112 8.78 -2.22 -13.88
C HIS A 112 7.42 -2.77 -13.43
N PRO A 113 6.30 -2.50 -14.14
CA PRO A 113 4.96 -2.87 -13.68
C PRO A 113 4.75 -4.36 -13.40
N GLU A 114 5.41 -5.28 -14.12
CA GLU A 114 5.37 -6.71 -13.77
C GLU A 114 5.98 -7.04 -12.41
N ILE A 115 7.02 -6.32 -11.98
CA ILE A 115 7.61 -6.48 -10.63
C ILE A 115 6.60 -5.98 -9.59
N VAL A 116 5.96 -4.84 -9.85
CA VAL A 116 4.92 -4.28 -8.98
C VAL A 116 3.70 -5.20 -8.93
N ASN A 117 3.28 -5.82 -10.04
CA ASN A 117 2.23 -6.85 -10.06
C ASN A 117 2.58 -8.01 -9.12
N GLY A 118 3.83 -8.49 -9.17
CA GLY A 118 4.33 -9.54 -8.28
C GLY A 118 4.28 -9.13 -6.81
N LEU A 119 4.70 -7.90 -6.49
CA LEU A 119 4.65 -7.38 -5.12
C LEU A 119 3.21 -7.22 -4.61
N ILE A 120 2.29 -6.70 -5.43
CA ILE A 120 0.86 -6.60 -5.07
C ILE A 120 0.28 -7.99 -4.76
N ASN A 121 0.64 -9.00 -5.55
CA ASN A 121 0.18 -10.36 -5.30
C ASN A 121 0.73 -10.94 -3.99
N GLN A 122 1.97 -10.62 -3.62
CA GLN A 122 2.50 -10.98 -2.30
C GLN A 122 1.78 -10.23 -1.18
N TYR A 123 1.54 -8.92 -1.34
CA TYR A 123 0.82 -8.09 -0.38
C TYR A 123 -0.59 -8.63 -0.10
N LYS A 124 -1.36 -8.92 -1.14
CA LYS A 124 -2.73 -9.45 -0.98
C LYS A 124 -2.73 -10.78 -0.24
N LYS A 125 -1.82 -11.70 -0.58
CA LYS A 125 -1.66 -12.97 0.15
C LYS A 125 -1.32 -12.77 1.62
N TYR A 126 -0.48 -11.78 1.92
CA TYR A 126 -0.15 -11.45 3.30
C TYR A 126 -1.37 -10.91 4.06
N CYS A 127 -2.13 -9.98 3.48
CA CYS A 127 -3.39 -9.50 4.04
C CYS A 127 -4.36 -10.65 4.30
N ASP A 128 -4.58 -11.52 3.31
CA ASP A 128 -5.45 -12.69 3.44
C ASP A 128 -5.00 -13.56 4.63
N SER A 129 -3.69 -13.82 4.77
CA SER A 129 -3.15 -14.63 5.88
C SER A 129 -3.37 -14.04 7.27
N ILE A 130 -3.45 -12.71 7.38
CA ILE A 130 -3.70 -12.03 8.65
C ILE A 130 -5.20 -12.07 8.98
N CYS A 131 -6.06 -11.87 7.98
CA CYS A 131 -7.51 -11.98 8.18
C CYS A 131 -7.91 -13.36 8.70
N TYR A 132 -7.34 -14.44 8.16
CA TYR A 132 -7.59 -15.79 8.68
C TYR A 132 -7.16 -15.95 10.15
N THR A 133 -6.06 -15.34 10.57
CA THR A 133 -5.59 -15.45 11.96
C THR A 133 -6.48 -14.68 12.95
N GLU A 134 -7.10 -13.57 12.54
CA GLU A 134 -8.00 -12.81 13.40
C GLU A 134 -9.36 -13.52 13.58
N ASP A 135 -9.85 -14.21 12.54
CA ASP A 135 -11.09 -15.01 12.60
C ASP A 135 -10.92 -16.25 13.51
N ASP A 136 -9.76 -16.93 13.44
CA ASP A 136 -9.45 -18.11 14.28
C ASP A 136 -9.25 -17.74 15.78
N GLU A 137 -8.79 -16.52 16.08
CA GLU A 137 -8.66 -16.01 17.46
C GLU A 137 -10.02 -15.59 18.04
N HIS A 138 -10.97 -15.15 17.22
CA HIS A 138 -12.32 -14.83 17.67
C HIS A 138 -13.14 -16.08 18.03
N GLU A 139 -12.98 -17.20 17.31
CA GLU A 139 -13.68 -18.45 17.63
C GLU A 139 -13.22 -19.11 18.96
N GLN A 140 -11.96 -18.93 19.37
CA GLN A 140 -11.43 -19.57 20.59
C GLN A 140 -11.78 -18.83 21.90
N ASN A 141 -12.33 -17.62 21.81
CA ASN A 141 -12.65 -16.79 22.98
C ASN A 141 -14.14 -16.82 23.38
N GLU A 142 -15.02 -17.49 22.62
CA GLU A 142 -16.45 -17.61 22.94
C GLU A 142 -16.83 -18.91 23.69
N ASP A 143 -15.97 -19.93 23.69
CA ASP A 143 -16.24 -21.23 24.35
C ASP A 143 -15.82 -21.32 25.83
N GLY A 144 -15.25 -20.24 26.41
CA GLY A 144 -14.79 -20.21 27.81
C GLY A 144 -15.80 -19.66 28.83
N GLY A 145 -17.00 -19.26 28.39
CA GLY A 145 -17.93 -18.44 29.16
C GLY A 145 -19.28 -19.08 29.48
N MET A 146 -19.32 -20.35 29.88
CA MET A 146 -20.54 -20.95 30.46
C MET A 146 -20.23 -21.75 31.74
N SER A 147 -20.53 -21.09 32.86
CA SER A 147 -20.88 -21.63 34.20
C SER A 147 -19.85 -22.41 35.00
#